data_AF-A0A836L6B9-F1
#
_entry.id   AF-A0A836L6B9-F1
#
_cell.length_a   1.000
_cell.length_b   1.000
_cell.length_c   1.000
_cell.angle_alpha   90.00
_cell.angle_beta   90.00
_cell.angle_gamma   90.00
#
_symmetry.space_group_name_H-M   'P 1'
#
loop_
_entity.id
_entity.type
_entity.pdbx_description
1 polymer ?
#
loop_
_entity_poly.entity_id
_entity_poly.type
_entity_poly.pdbx_seq_one_letter_code
_entity_poly.pdbx_strand_id
1 'polypeptide(L)'
;MAFRGSTARLAATPGVGIAPETTPVKYVPEMLNIQNAKWWNGRGKPPYRSTYNEKSWLQKARWGAFAKGSRPVMRQRYSAAALKEALEMVPQGFETCDVPRPPQRIRAQSEGVVGRWYTNYWTLHSVRYQCQLAGVEWPFGERQRPRANYDEPHMYTDFEETKAIRDYRSRWINVNRSLVGMSKRMKEAEEEERYLQFKRAQDTFWSNRKVLVNRIKSMHSQGTLQSAKDLPIKTINIKAFLKE
;
A
#
# COMPACT_ATOMS: atom_id res chain seq x y z
N MET A 1 25.24 -66.96 38.92
CA MET A 1 24.50 -66.98 37.64
C MET A 1 24.58 -65.57 37.05
N ALA A 2 25.43 -65.17 36.09
CA ALA A 2 25.86 -65.73 34.80
C ALA A 2 24.80 -65.62 33.66
N PHE A 3 25.11 -64.73 32.68
CA PHE A 3 24.64 -64.62 31.27
C PHE A 3 23.20 -64.11 31.00
N ARG A 4 22.86 -63.27 30.00
CA ARG A 4 23.40 -62.72 28.72
C ARG A 4 22.66 -61.39 28.45
N GLY A 5 23.14 -60.35 27.77
CA GLY A 5 24.07 -60.30 26.64
C GLY A 5 23.31 -60.14 25.31
N SER A 6 23.01 -58.92 24.89
CA SER A 6 22.81 -58.57 23.47
C SER A 6 23.23 -57.12 23.19
N THR A 7 24.53 -56.88 23.33
CA THR A 7 25.22 -55.80 22.62
C THR A 7 25.14 -56.06 21.12
N ALA A 8 24.17 -55.47 20.43
CA ALA A 8 24.19 -55.38 18.98
C ALA A 8 25.17 -54.26 18.57
N ARG A 9 26.41 -54.63 18.27
CA ARG A 9 27.30 -53.85 17.41
C ARG A 9 27.29 -54.46 16.01
N LEU A 10 26.86 -53.72 15.00
CA LEU A 10 27.26 -53.87 13.59
C LEU A 10 27.32 -52.44 13.00
N ALA A 11 28.53 -51.86 12.93
CA ALA A 11 29.38 -51.66 11.73
C ALA A 11 29.00 -50.36 10.97
N ALA A 12 29.78 -49.27 11.11
CA ALA A 12 30.97 -48.90 10.28
C ALA A 12 30.54 -48.59 8.83
N THR A 13 30.71 -47.43 8.19
CA THR A 13 31.68 -46.30 8.14
C THR A 13 30.97 -45.10 7.42
N PRO A 14 31.38 -43.79 7.49
CA PRO A 14 32.68 -43.28 7.00
C PRO A 14 33.36 -42.23 7.90
N GLY A 15 34.69 -42.22 7.89
CA GLY A 15 35.51 -41.13 8.42
C GLY A 15 36.40 -41.53 9.60
N VAL A 16 37.52 -42.15 9.27
CA VAL A 16 38.67 -42.36 10.17
C VAL A 16 39.28 -41.00 10.52
N GLY A 17 39.50 -40.76 11.81
CA GLY A 17 40.53 -39.83 12.29
C GLY A 17 40.18 -38.34 12.43
N ILE A 18 38.91 -37.95 12.41
CA ILE A 18 38.51 -36.57 12.70
C ILE A 18 38.10 -36.52 14.17
N ALA A 19 38.74 -35.67 14.99
CA ALA A 19 38.34 -35.45 16.37
C ALA A 19 36.82 -35.21 16.44
N PRO A 20 36.09 -35.73 17.44
CA PRO A 20 34.64 -35.54 17.54
C PRO A 20 34.21 -34.06 17.54
N GLU A 21 35.16 -33.15 17.79
CA GLU A 21 34.97 -31.70 17.75
C GLU A 21 34.99 -31.09 16.33
N THR A 22 35.45 -31.82 15.31
CA THR A 22 35.65 -31.33 13.94
C THR A 22 34.81 -32.05 12.87
N THR A 23 33.96 -33.00 13.25
CA THR A 23 32.97 -33.58 12.32
C THR A 23 31.70 -32.73 12.28
N PRO A 24 31.29 -32.20 11.10
CA PRO A 24 30.05 -31.46 11.00
C PRO A 24 28.89 -32.40 11.30
N VAL A 25 28.01 -31.98 12.22
CA VAL A 25 26.79 -32.73 12.54
C VAL A 25 25.93 -32.82 11.28
N LYS A 26 25.93 -34.00 10.64
CA LYS A 26 25.27 -34.24 9.35
C LYS A 26 23.75 -34.05 9.40
N TYR A 27 23.14 -34.40 10.53
CA TYR A 27 21.70 -34.21 10.77
C TYR A 27 21.46 -33.75 12.21
N VAL A 28 20.66 -32.69 12.36
CA VAL A 28 20.23 -32.16 13.65
C VAL A 28 18.79 -32.61 13.92
N PRO A 29 18.38 -32.91 15.17
CA PRO A 29 17.01 -33.33 15.47
C PRO A 29 15.91 -32.39 14.95
N GLU A 30 16.21 -31.09 14.84
CA GLU A 30 15.31 -30.08 14.29
C GLU A 30 15.04 -30.30 12.77
N MET A 31 16.00 -30.86 12.02
CA MET A 31 15.82 -31.20 10.59
C MET A 31 14.82 -32.35 10.38
N LEU A 32 14.71 -33.24 11.38
CA LEU A 32 13.81 -34.39 11.35
C LEU A 32 12.46 -34.12 12.05
N ASN A 33 12.18 -32.86 12.41
CA ASN A 33 10.99 -32.44 13.15
C ASN A 33 10.78 -33.18 14.50
N ILE A 34 11.86 -33.65 15.14
CA ILE A 34 11.78 -34.35 16.42
C ILE A 34 11.41 -33.36 17.52
N GLN A 35 10.27 -33.57 18.17
CA GLN A 35 9.78 -32.73 19.26
C GLN A 35 10.49 -33.03 20.58
N ASN A 36 11.57 -32.30 20.85
CA ASN A 36 12.30 -32.36 22.13
C ASN A 36 11.92 -31.17 23.02
N ALA A 37 11.14 -31.46 24.06
CA ALA A 37 10.80 -30.50 25.09
C ALA A 37 10.89 -31.16 26.46
N LYS A 38 11.51 -30.46 27.42
CA LYS A 38 11.77 -30.98 28.76
C LYS A 38 10.49 -31.46 29.46
N TRP A 39 9.39 -30.75 29.25
CA TRP A 39 8.07 -31.10 29.82
C TRP A 39 7.35 -32.23 29.06
N TRP A 40 7.78 -32.57 27.85
CA TRP A 40 7.14 -33.59 27.01
C TRP A 40 7.78 -34.95 27.17
N ASN A 41 9.07 -35.07 26.86
CA ASN A 41 9.79 -36.35 26.79
C ASN A 41 10.99 -36.41 27.73
N GLY A 42 11.13 -35.45 28.66
CA GLY A 42 12.27 -35.32 29.57
C GLY A 42 13.58 -34.95 28.88
N ARG A 43 13.65 -35.04 27.55
CA ARG A 43 14.80 -34.65 26.77
C ARG A 43 14.94 -33.13 26.82
N GLY A 44 16.16 -32.70 27.10
CA GLY A 44 16.49 -31.30 27.21
C GLY A 44 16.26 -30.53 25.91
N LYS A 45 16.46 -29.23 26.03
CA LYS A 45 16.50 -28.29 24.91
C LYS A 45 17.48 -28.78 23.81
N PRO A 46 17.17 -28.61 22.51
CA PRO A 46 18.10 -28.89 21.43
C PRO A 46 19.46 -28.17 21.61
N PRO A 47 20.58 -28.77 21.17
CA PRO A 47 21.92 -28.21 21.36
C PRO A 47 22.09 -26.78 20.80
N TYR A 48 21.51 -26.50 19.63
CA TYR A 48 21.69 -25.23 18.91
C TYR A 48 20.66 -24.14 19.25
N ARG A 49 19.95 -24.28 20.37
CA ARG A 49 18.99 -23.27 20.83
C ARG A 49 19.63 -22.38 21.91
N SER A 50 19.09 -21.19 22.15
CA SER A 50 19.46 -20.33 23.29
C SER A 50 18.84 -20.82 24.61
N THR A 51 19.58 -20.75 25.73
CA THR A 51 19.09 -21.22 27.04
C THR A 51 18.04 -20.29 27.62
N TYR A 52 18.26 -18.99 27.49
CA TYR A 52 17.30 -17.97 27.86
C TYR A 52 16.84 -17.20 26.63
N ASN A 53 15.56 -16.86 26.60
CA ASN A 53 14.98 -15.97 25.59
C ASN A 53 14.14 -14.92 26.31
N GLU A 54 14.59 -13.67 26.31
CA GLU A 54 13.85 -12.54 26.90
C GLU A 54 12.43 -12.44 26.32
N LYS A 55 12.31 -12.68 25.00
CA LYS A 55 11.04 -12.65 24.28
C LYS A 55 10.86 -13.92 23.47
N SER A 56 9.67 -14.52 23.57
CA SER A 56 9.28 -15.68 22.76
C SER A 56 9.12 -15.31 21.28
N TRP A 57 9.09 -16.30 20.39
CA TRP A 57 8.86 -16.06 18.97
C TRP A 57 7.54 -15.30 18.74
N LEU A 58 6.49 -15.63 19.50
CA LEU A 58 5.17 -15.00 19.39
C LEU A 58 5.24 -13.51 19.77
N GLN A 59 5.99 -13.17 20.81
CA GLN A 59 6.20 -11.76 21.20
C GLN A 59 7.02 -11.00 20.15
N LYS A 60 8.04 -11.63 19.55
CA LYS A 60 8.82 -11.04 18.46
C LYS A 60 7.99 -10.81 17.19
N ALA A 61 7.04 -11.69 16.90
CA ALA A 61 6.15 -11.59 15.75
C ALA A 61 5.11 -10.45 15.87
N ARG A 62 4.86 -9.94 17.08
CA ARG A 62 3.90 -8.84 17.33
C ARG A 62 4.45 -7.48 16.94
N TRP A 63 4.66 -7.27 15.64
CA TRP A 63 5.23 -6.04 15.07
C TRP A 63 4.48 -4.76 15.45
N GLY A 64 3.17 -4.81 15.64
CA GLY A 64 2.39 -3.64 16.08
C GLY A 64 2.79 -3.09 17.46
N ALA A 65 3.28 -3.95 18.35
CA ALA A 65 3.80 -3.54 19.67
C ALA A 65 5.25 -3.05 19.58
N PHE A 66 6.00 -3.49 18.58
CA PHE A 66 7.42 -3.16 18.41
C PHE A 66 7.64 -1.87 17.60
N ALA A 67 7.05 -1.79 16.42
CA ALA A 67 7.11 -0.63 15.54
C ALA A 67 6.11 0.46 15.97
N LYS A 68 6.26 1.66 15.38
CA LYS A 68 5.28 2.73 15.51
C LYS A 68 4.23 2.63 14.40
N GLY A 69 3.10 2.00 14.73
CA GLY A 69 1.84 2.10 13.98
C GLY A 69 0.97 3.21 14.58
N SER A 70 -0.16 2.83 15.19
CA SER A 70 -1.10 3.77 15.83
C SER A 70 -0.79 4.10 17.30
N ARG A 71 0.01 3.28 18.01
CA ARG A 71 0.23 3.46 19.46
C ARG A 71 1.01 4.73 19.81
N PRO A 72 0.72 5.43 20.93
CA PRO A 72 1.61 6.47 21.44
C PRO A 72 2.98 5.87 21.84
N VAL A 73 4.04 6.65 21.65
CA VAL A 73 5.44 6.25 21.95
C VAL A 73 6.00 6.99 23.15
N MET A 74 5.59 8.24 23.34
CA MET A 74 5.85 9.04 24.53
C MET A 74 4.59 9.06 25.38
N ARG A 75 4.71 8.66 26.64
CA ARG A 75 3.59 8.62 27.60
C ARG A 75 3.44 9.93 28.37
N GLN A 76 4.55 10.63 28.59
CA GLN A 76 4.63 11.88 29.32
C GLN A 76 3.94 12.99 28.53
N ARG A 77 3.17 13.83 29.23
CA ARG A 77 2.50 15.00 28.68
C ARG A 77 2.99 16.21 29.47
N TYR A 78 3.66 17.12 28.79
CA TYR A 78 4.31 18.27 29.42
C TYR A 78 3.39 19.49 29.38
N SER A 79 3.52 20.37 30.37
CA SER A 79 2.88 21.69 30.36
C SER A 79 3.58 22.61 29.34
N ALA A 80 2.92 23.71 28.96
CA ALA A 80 3.53 24.68 28.04
C ALA A 80 4.86 25.25 28.56
N ALA A 81 4.98 25.47 29.87
CA ALA A 81 6.23 25.93 30.49
C ALA A 81 7.36 24.90 30.36
N ALA A 82 7.08 23.64 30.70
CA ALA A 82 8.07 22.55 30.58
C ALA A 82 8.47 22.29 29.11
N LEU A 83 7.56 22.51 28.15
CA LEU A 83 7.89 22.43 26.74
C LEU A 83 8.85 23.55 26.32
N LYS A 84 8.65 24.79 26.78
CA LYS A 84 9.57 25.90 26.50
C LYS A 84 10.97 25.62 27.02
N GLU A 85 11.09 25.18 28.27
CA GLU A 85 12.37 24.78 28.87
C GLU A 85 13.02 23.63 28.10
N ALA A 86 12.24 22.63 27.67
CA ALA A 86 12.77 21.52 26.88
C ALA A 86 13.35 21.99 25.53
N LEU A 87 12.71 22.98 24.88
CA LEU A 87 13.18 23.55 23.61
C LEU A 87 14.49 24.34 23.78
N GLU A 88 14.68 25.02 24.92
CA GLU A 88 15.93 25.74 25.24
C GLU A 88 17.14 24.82 25.37
N MET A 89 16.94 23.54 25.70
CA MET A 89 18.02 22.54 25.78
C MET A 89 18.57 22.12 24.41
N VAL A 90 17.93 22.50 23.30
CA VAL A 90 18.33 22.11 21.95
C VAL A 90 19.39 23.09 21.44
N PRO A 91 20.52 22.62 20.90
CA PRO A 91 21.58 23.49 20.42
C PRO A 91 21.12 24.33 19.22
N GLN A 92 21.70 25.52 19.10
CA GLN A 92 21.49 26.40 17.95
C GLN A 92 21.98 25.72 16.66
N GLY A 93 21.24 25.92 15.56
CA GLY A 93 21.54 25.32 14.26
C GLY A 93 21.03 23.90 14.05
N PHE A 94 20.30 23.33 15.02
CA PHE A 94 19.60 22.05 14.87
C PHE A 94 18.38 22.17 13.94
N GLU A 95 18.26 21.26 12.98
CA GLU A 95 17.08 21.15 12.12
C GLU A 95 16.37 19.80 12.28
N THR A 96 15.03 19.81 12.22
CA THR A 96 14.23 18.58 12.33
C THR A 96 14.53 17.58 11.22
N CYS A 97 15.00 18.04 10.05
CA CYS A 97 15.34 17.17 8.92
C CYS A 97 16.60 16.33 9.15
N ASP A 98 17.46 16.73 10.08
CA ASP A 98 18.75 16.07 10.35
C ASP A 98 18.57 14.74 11.10
N VAL A 99 17.39 14.53 11.69
CA VAL A 99 17.07 13.32 12.45
C VAL A 99 16.26 12.37 11.55
N PRO A 100 16.88 11.34 10.94
CA PRO A 100 16.16 10.40 10.11
C PRO A 100 15.23 9.51 10.93
N ARG A 101 14.14 9.07 10.31
CA ARG A 101 13.26 8.07 10.92
C ARG A 101 14.03 6.76 11.08
N PRO A 102 14.10 6.16 12.29
CA PRO A 102 14.79 4.89 12.50
C PRO A 102 14.14 3.76 11.69
N PRO A 103 14.92 2.74 11.27
CA PRO A 103 14.39 1.64 10.47
C PRO A 103 13.43 0.77 11.31
N GLN A 104 12.58 -0.01 10.64
CA GLN A 104 11.53 -0.78 11.32
C GLN A 104 12.07 -1.80 12.33
N ARG A 105 13.28 -2.32 12.11
CA ARG A 105 13.98 -3.25 13.01
C ARG A 105 14.39 -2.64 14.35
N ILE A 106 14.36 -1.31 14.47
CA ILE A 106 14.61 -0.60 15.73
C ILE A 106 13.29 -0.34 16.43
N ARG A 107 13.25 -0.63 17.74
CA ARG A 107 12.05 -0.47 18.54
C ARG A 107 11.64 1.00 18.56
N ALA A 108 10.36 1.27 18.32
CA ALA A 108 9.84 2.61 18.48
C ALA A 108 9.57 2.90 19.96
N GLN A 109 10.40 3.72 20.57
CA GLN A 109 10.29 4.14 21.96
C GLN A 109 10.73 5.59 22.11
N SER A 110 10.24 6.23 23.16
CA SER A 110 10.66 7.56 23.57
C SER A 110 10.99 7.50 25.06
N GLU A 111 12.19 7.96 25.42
CA GLU A 111 12.64 8.04 26.80
C GLU A 111 12.03 9.25 27.54
N GLY A 112 11.34 10.15 26.83
CA GLY A 112 10.91 11.46 27.32
C GLY A 112 11.97 12.54 27.12
N VAL A 113 11.78 13.69 27.77
CA VAL A 113 12.78 14.79 27.77
C VAL A 113 13.92 14.42 28.72
N VAL A 114 14.93 13.75 28.16
CA VAL A 114 16.21 13.41 28.80
C VAL A 114 17.36 14.16 28.11
N GLY A 115 18.60 13.97 28.55
CA GLY A 115 19.77 14.53 27.88
C GLY A 115 19.79 14.21 26.38
N ARG A 116 19.96 15.23 25.53
CA ARG A 116 19.95 15.12 24.06
C ARG A 116 18.67 14.47 23.47
N TRP A 117 17.51 14.69 24.09
CA TRP A 117 16.21 14.15 23.65
C TRP A 117 15.88 14.44 22.18
N TYR A 118 16.35 15.57 21.65
CA TYR A 118 16.14 16.01 20.26
C TYR A 118 16.76 15.06 19.21
N THR A 119 17.71 14.19 19.61
CA THR A 119 18.29 13.17 18.74
C THR A 119 17.38 11.96 18.54
N ASN A 120 16.43 11.71 19.46
CA ASN A 120 15.44 10.65 19.29
C ASN A 120 14.29 11.15 18.41
N TYR A 121 14.20 10.62 17.19
CA TYR A 121 13.13 10.89 16.22
C TYR A 121 11.72 10.82 16.83
N TRP A 122 11.43 9.79 17.63
CA TRP A 122 10.10 9.59 18.20
C TRP A 122 9.79 10.60 19.30
N THR A 123 10.77 10.94 20.12
CA THR A 123 10.63 11.98 21.14
C THR A 123 10.45 13.35 20.48
N LEU A 124 11.31 13.69 19.51
CA LEU A 124 11.27 14.95 18.76
C LEU A 124 9.88 15.25 18.19
N HIS A 125 9.31 14.30 17.44
CA HIS A 125 7.99 14.47 16.85
C HIS A 125 6.84 14.40 17.85
N SER A 126 7.03 13.72 18.99
CA SER A 126 6.02 13.72 20.06
C SER A 126 5.99 15.05 20.81
N VAL A 127 7.14 15.65 21.08
CA VAL A 127 7.26 17.00 21.66
C VAL A 127 6.70 18.04 20.69
N ARG A 128 7.06 17.97 19.40
CA ARG A 128 6.49 18.86 18.37
C ARG A 128 4.96 18.84 18.36
N TYR A 129 4.36 17.65 18.44
CA TYR A 129 2.90 17.52 18.51
C TYR A 129 2.31 18.11 19.80
N GLN A 130 2.98 17.94 20.94
CA GLN A 130 2.55 18.58 22.18
C GLN A 130 2.68 20.11 22.14
N CYS A 131 3.75 20.66 21.55
CA CYS A 131 3.90 22.10 21.34
C CYS A 131 2.75 22.64 20.47
N GLN A 132 2.40 21.94 19.39
CA GLN A 132 1.27 22.32 18.53
C GLN A 132 -0.06 22.34 19.31
N LEU A 133 -0.31 21.34 20.15
CA LEU A 133 -1.53 21.29 20.97
C LEU A 133 -1.56 22.38 22.05
N ALA A 134 -0.41 22.73 22.61
CA ALA A 134 -0.28 23.72 23.68
C ALA A 134 -0.11 25.17 23.18
N GLY A 135 -0.07 25.38 21.85
CA GLY A 135 0.18 26.70 21.27
C GLY A 135 1.59 27.24 21.53
N VAL A 136 2.55 26.36 21.80
CA VAL A 136 3.97 26.73 21.96
C VAL A 136 4.60 26.75 20.57
N GLU A 137 5.25 27.86 20.22
CA GLU A 137 5.96 28.01 18.96
C GLU A 137 7.04 26.92 18.82
N TRP A 138 7.13 26.33 17.63
CA TRP A 138 8.14 25.34 17.30
C TRP A 138 9.28 26.04 16.55
N PRO A 139 10.45 26.26 17.18
CA PRO A 139 11.50 27.11 16.62
C PRO A 139 12.37 26.40 15.56
N PHE A 140 12.25 25.07 15.43
CA PHE A 140 13.05 24.29 14.48
C PHE A 140 12.33 24.14 13.15
N GLY A 141 13.04 23.94 12.05
CA GLY A 141 12.42 23.74 10.74
C GLY A 141 11.56 22.48 10.66
N GLU A 142 10.87 22.33 9.53
CA GLU A 142 10.02 21.16 9.29
C GLU A 142 10.84 19.92 8.91
N ARG A 143 10.23 18.73 9.04
CA ARG A 143 10.88 17.47 8.65
C ARG A 143 11.22 17.42 7.16
N GLN A 144 10.34 17.99 6.34
CA GLN A 144 10.53 18.12 4.89
C GLN A 144 10.10 19.53 4.52
N ARG A 145 10.99 20.28 3.86
CA ARG A 145 10.66 21.60 3.32
C ARG A 145 10.14 21.42 1.89
N PRO A 146 8.86 21.71 1.61
CA PRO A 146 8.34 21.59 0.25
C PRO A 146 8.94 22.67 -0.65
N ARG A 147 9.34 22.29 -1.87
CA ARG A 147 9.73 23.22 -2.92
C ARG A 147 8.53 23.47 -3.82
N ALA A 148 7.92 24.65 -3.72
CA ALA A 148 6.81 25.06 -4.58
C ALA A 148 7.32 25.68 -5.89
N ASN A 149 8.26 26.63 -5.77
CA ASN A 149 8.80 27.39 -6.90
C ASN A 149 10.20 26.90 -7.32
N TYR A 150 10.71 27.46 -8.41
CA TYR A 150 12.05 27.19 -8.95
C TYR A 150 13.08 28.17 -8.38
N ASP A 151 13.08 28.33 -7.07
CA ASP A 151 14.04 29.21 -6.37
C ASP A 151 15.41 28.53 -6.26
N GLU A 152 16.43 29.32 -5.95
CA GLU A 152 17.78 28.82 -5.72
C GLU A 152 17.85 27.82 -4.54
N PRO A 153 18.74 26.80 -4.59
CA PRO A 153 19.63 26.48 -5.71
C PRO A 153 18.90 25.71 -6.83
N HIS A 154 19.16 26.12 -8.07
CA HIS A 154 18.62 25.51 -9.29
C HIS A 154 19.14 24.08 -9.52
N MET A 155 20.44 23.88 -9.29
CA MET A 155 21.10 22.59 -9.36
C MET A 155 21.48 22.12 -7.95
N TYR A 156 21.35 20.83 -7.69
CA TYR A 156 21.82 20.20 -6.48
C TYR A 156 22.44 18.84 -6.80
N THR A 157 23.35 18.40 -5.95
CA THR A 157 23.97 17.07 -6.05
C THR A 157 23.37 16.16 -4.99
N ASP A 158 22.94 14.96 -5.37
CA ASP A 158 22.36 13.96 -4.48
C ASP A 158 22.88 12.54 -4.78
N PHE A 159 24.02 12.17 -4.18
CA PHE A 159 24.62 10.83 -4.34
C PHE A 159 23.75 9.69 -3.82
N GLU A 160 22.81 9.97 -2.91
CA GLU A 160 21.88 8.97 -2.37
C GLU A 160 20.67 8.73 -3.29
N GLU A 161 20.52 9.50 -4.36
CA GLU A 161 19.40 9.42 -5.33
C GLU A 161 18.00 9.58 -4.70
N THR A 162 17.92 10.10 -3.47
CA THR A 162 16.64 10.24 -2.76
C THR A 162 15.99 11.60 -2.96
N LYS A 163 16.77 12.66 -3.24
CA LYS A 163 16.28 14.03 -3.23
C LYS A 163 15.42 14.31 -4.47
N ALA A 164 15.83 13.83 -5.64
CA ALA A 164 15.05 13.94 -6.88
C ALA A 164 13.68 13.26 -6.81
N ILE A 165 13.60 12.07 -6.21
CA ILE A 165 12.35 11.31 -6.08
C ILE A 165 11.43 11.94 -5.01
N ARG A 166 12.01 12.49 -3.95
CA ARG A 166 11.27 13.09 -2.84
C ARG A 166 10.84 14.54 -3.11
N ASP A 167 11.39 15.21 -4.13
CA ASP A 167 11.01 16.58 -4.49
C ASP A 167 9.48 16.68 -4.67
N TYR A 168 8.90 17.69 -4.03
CA TYR A 168 7.47 17.96 -4.08
C TYR A 168 7.00 18.15 -5.53
N ARG A 169 7.79 18.84 -6.37
CA ARG A 169 7.47 19.06 -7.79
C ARG A 169 7.45 17.76 -8.59
N SER A 170 8.44 16.89 -8.37
CA SER A 170 8.51 15.57 -9.01
C SER A 170 7.28 14.73 -8.65
N ARG A 171 6.92 14.67 -7.36
CA ARG A 171 5.72 13.98 -6.90
C ARG A 171 4.42 14.60 -7.42
N TRP A 172 4.34 15.92 -7.46
CA TRP A 172 3.18 16.66 -7.96
C TRP A 172 2.93 16.36 -9.45
N ILE A 173 3.97 16.37 -10.28
CA ILE A 173 3.86 15.99 -11.70
C ILE A 173 3.39 14.56 -11.85
N ASN A 174 3.94 13.62 -11.06
CA ASN A 174 3.53 12.22 -11.13
C ASN A 174 2.06 12.02 -10.75
N VAL A 175 1.58 12.72 -9.71
CA VAL A 175 0.15 12.71 -9.35
C VAL A 175 -0.70 13.25 -10.49
N ASN A 176 -0.31 14.37 -11.11
CA ASN A 176 -1.05 14.94 -12.24
C ASN A 176 -1.09 14.00 -13.45
N ARG A 177 0.02 13.32 -13.75
CA ARG A 177 0.07 12.28 -14.80
C ARG A 177 -0.89 11.13 -14.50
N SER A 178 -0.96 10.69 -13.25
CA SER A 178 -1.93 9.68 -12.83
C SER A 178 -3.37 10.18 -12.97
N LEU A 179 -3.64 11.43 -12.58
CA LEU A 179 -4.99 12.01 -12.65
C LEU A 179 -5.47 12.17 -14.10
N VAL A 180 -4.64 12.70 -14.98
CA VAL A 180 -4.95 12.86 -16.41
C VAL A 180 -5.02 11.50 -17.11
N GLY A 181 -4.21 10.52 -16.69
CA GLY A 181 -4.24 9.16 -17.22
C GLY A 181 -5.50 8.37 -16.89
N MET A 182 -6.36 8.86 -15.98
CA MET A 182 -7.64 8.22 -15.68
C MET A 182 -8.65 8.42 -16.82
N SER A 183 -8.77 7.42 -17.68
CA SER A 183 -9.63 7.47 -18.88
C SER A 183 -10.94 6.69 -18.77
N LYS A 184 -11.36 6.27 -17.56
CA LYS A 184 -12.56 5.44 -17.38
C LYS A 184 -13.81 6.07 -18.03
N ARG A 185 -14.08 7.35 -17.74
CA ARG A 185 -15.24 8.06 -18.29
C ARG A 185 -15.14 8.29 -19.81
N MET A 186 -13.93 8.39 -20.35
CA MET A 186 -13.75 8.51 -21.80
C MET A 186 -14.20 7.23 -22.49
N LYS A 187 -13.82 6.07 -21.95
CA LYS A 187 -14.27 4.76 -22.47
C LYS A 187 -15.78 4.57 -22.35
N GLU A 188 -16.38 5.00 -21.23
CA GLU A 188 -17.83 4.97 -21.06
C GLU A 188 -18.53 5.85 -22.11
N ALA A 189 -18.01 7.05 -22.38
CA ALA A 189 -18.55 7.95 -23.42
C ALA A 189 -18.41 7.39 -24.84
N GLU A 190 -17.28 6.73 -25.16
CA GLU A 190 -17.08 6.05 -26.44
C GLU A 190 -18.09 4.91 -26.66
N GLU A 191 -18.46 4.19 -25.59
CA GLU A 191 -19.51 3.18 -25.65
C GLU A 191 -20.90 3.82 -25.83
N GLU A 192 -21.21 4.87 -25.07
CA GLU A 192 -22.48 5.61 -25.21
C GLU A 192 -22.67 6.16 -26.63
N GLU A 193 -21.63 6.72 -27.25
CA GLU A 193 -21.70 7.24 -28.62
C GLU A 193 -21.98 6.11 -29.62
N ARG A 194 -21.33 4.95 -29.43
CA ARG A 194 -21.56 3.76 -30.25
C ARG A 194 -23.01 3.29 -30.17
N TYR A 195 -23.59 3.24 -28.96
CA TYR A 195 -24.99 2.87 -28.78
C TYR A 195 -25.96 3.94 -29.31
N LEU A 196 -25.60 5.22 -29.17
CA LEU A 196 -26.40 6.34 -29.64
C LEU A 196 -26.54 6.34 -31.17
N GLN A 197 -25.51 5.91 -31.90
CA GLN A 197 -25.57 5.74 -33.36
C GLN A 197 -26.72 4.80 -33.78
N PHE A 198 -26.82 3.63 -33.13
CA PHE A 198 -27.88 2.66 -33.42
C PHE A 198 -29.26 3.18 -33.03
N LYS A 199 -29.36 3.87 -31.90
CA LYS A 199 -30.61 4.50 -31.46
C LYS A 199 -31.10 5.54 -32.47
N ARG A 200 -30.22 6.42 -32.96
CA ARG A 200 -30.55 7.42 -33.98
C ARG A 200 -31.02 6.78 -35.28
N ALA A 201 -30.38 5.69 -35.73
CA ALA A 201 -30.81 4.97 -36.93
C ALA A 201 -32.22 4.37 -36.76
N GLN A 202 -32.50 3.76 -35.59
CA GLN A 202 -33.82 3.21 -35.28
C GLN A 202 -34.91 4.29 -35.23
N ASP A 203 -34.66 5.42 -34.54
CA ASP A 203 -35.59 6.54 -34.42
C ASP A 203 -35.86 7.20 -35.79
N THR A 204 -34.82 7.32 -36.63
CA THR A 204 -34.94 7.81 -38.01
C THR A 204 -35.79 6.86 -38.84
N PHE A 205 -35.59 5.54 -38.71
CA PHE A 205 -36.37 4.55 -39.43
C PHE A 205 -37.85 4.54 -39.00
N TRP A 206 -38.13 4.76 -37.71
CA TRP A 206 -39.51 4.95 -37.23
C TRP A 206 -40.14 6.24 -37.77
N SER A 207 -39.41 7.35 -37.72
CA SER A 207 -39.87 8.65 -38.21
C SER A 207 -40.15 8.61 -39.72
N ASN A 208 -39.25 8.02 -40.51
CA ASN A 208 -39.43 7.83 -41.95
C ASN A 208 -40.66 6.98 -42.27
N ARG A 209 -40.89 5.88 -41.52
CA ARG A 209 -42.11 5.06 -41.68
C ARG A 209 -43.36 5.88 -41.39
N LYS A 210 -43.39 6.67 -40.32
CA LYS A 210 -44.52 7.55 -39.98
C LYS A 210 -44.79 8.59 -41.08
N VAL A 211 -43.74 9.24 -41.58
CA VAL A 211 -43.85 10.24 -42.66
C VAL A 211 -44.36 9.60 -43.96
N LEU A 212 -43.83 8.43 -44.34
CA LEU A 212 -44.27 7.70 -45.52
C LEU A 212 -45.74 7.29 -45.42
N VAL A 213 -46.18 6.75 -44.28
CA VAL A 213 -47.58 6.38 -44.05
C VAL A 213 -48.49 7.60 -44.15
N ASN A 214 -48.12 8.73 -43.56
CA ASN A 214 -48.90 9.98 -43.67
C ASN A 214 -48.99 10.48 -45.12
N ARG A 215 -47.90 10.37 -45.90
CA ARG A 215 -47.90 10.73 -47.32
C ARG A 215 -48.80 9.79 -48.14
N ILE A 216 -48.77 8.49 -47.86
CA ILE A 216 -49.65 7.50 -48.51
C ILE A 216 -51.12 7.80 -48.22
N LYS A 217 -51.48 8.10 -46.95
CA LYS A 217 -52.83 8.54 -46.57
C LYS A 217 -53.26 9.78 -47.35
N SER A 218 -52.37 10.77 -47.48
CA SER A 218 -52.62 11.99 -48.26
C SER A 218 -52.82 11.70 -49.75
N MET A 219 -51.95 10.91 -50.39
CA MET A 219 -52.08 10.56 -51.81
C MET A 219 -53.35 9.76 -52.11
N HIS A 220 -53.74 8.86 -51.21
CA HIS A 220 -55.01 8.14 -51.31
C HIS A 220 -56.20 9.09 -51.24
N SER A 221 -56.21 10.04 -50.29
CA SER A 221 -57.29 11.05 -50.17
C SER A 221 -57.42 11.96 -51.40
N GLN A 222 -56.31 12.21 -52.11
CA GLN A 222 -56.26 13.00 -53.34
C GLN A 222 -56.56 12.19 -54.61
N GLY A 223 -56.73 10.86 -54.52
CA GLY A 223 -57.02 10.00 -55.67
C GLY A 223 -55.84 9.77 -56.62
N THR A 224 -54.62 10.17 -56.25
CA THR A 224 -53.42 10.04 -57.09
C THR A 224 -52.70 8.70 -56.94
N LEU A 225 -53.09 7.90 -55.95
CA LEU A 225 -52.49 6.58 -55.67
C LEU A 225 -53.26 5.47 -56.41
N GLN A 226 -52.77 5.04 -57.58
CA GLN A 226 -53.46 4.05 -58.41
C GLN A 226 -53.08 2.59 -58.12
N SER A 227 -51.85 2.32 -57.71
CA SER A 227 -51.37 0.95 -57.46
C SER A 227 -50.31 0.87 -56.36
N ALA A 228 -50.28 -0.25 -55.62
CA ALA A 228 -49.23 -0.54 -54.63
C ALA A 228 -47.85 -0.74 -55.27
N LYS A 229 -47.78 -0.99 -56.59
CA LYS A 229 -46.52 -1.18 -57.33
C LYS A 229 -45.71 0.11 -57.47
N ASP A 230 -46.35 1.26 -57.32
CA ASP A 230 -45.73 2.58 -57.46
C ASP A 230 -45.08 3.08 -56.16
N LEU A 231 -45.26 2.33 -55.07
CA LEU A 231 -44.68 2.64 -53.77
C LEU A 231 -43.26 2.06 -53.62
N PRO A 232 -42.35 2.77 -52.92
CA PRO A 232 -40.98 2.32 -52.70
C PRO A 232 -40.90 1.05 -51.82
N ILE A 233 -41.94 0.80 -51.00
CA ILE A 233 -42.08 -0.45 -50.23
C ILE A 233 -43.11 -1.32 -50.95
N LYS A 234 -42.62 -2.27 -51.75
CA LYS A 234 -43.44 -3.08 -52.67
C LYS A 234 -44.41 -4.05 -51.99
N THR A 235 -44.20 -4.35 -50.72
CA THR A 235 -45.01 -5.30 -49.93
C THR A 235 -46.08 -4.62 -49.06
N ILE A 236 -46.22 -3.29 -49.15
CA ILE A 236 -47.11 -2.55 -48.27
C ILE A 236 -48.59 -2.75 -48.64
N ASN A 237 -49.41 -3.19 -47.68
CA ASN A 237 -50.86 -3.32 -47.87
C ASN A 237 -51.57 -2.02 -47.49
N ILE A 238 -51.88 -1.20 -48.50
CA ILE A 238 -52.50 0.12 -48.32
C ILE A 238 -53.83 0.05 -47.54
N LYS A 239 -54.65 -0.99 -47.77
CA LYS A 239 -55.97 -1.15 -47.13
C LYS A 239 -55.88 -1.29 -45.60
N ALA A 240 -54.75 -1.78 -45.07
CA ALA A 240 -54.54 -1.96 -43.64
C ALA A 240 -54.36 -0.62 -42.90
N PHE A 241 -53.89 0.43 -43.58
CA PHE A 241 -53.61 1.74 -42.98
C PHE A 241 -54.77 2.75 -43.14
N LEU A 242 -55.78 2.41 -43.94
CA LEU A 242 -56.96 3.25 -44.22
C LEU A 242 -58.21 2.83 -43.43
N LYS A 243 -58.08 1.77 -42.61
CA LYS A 243 -59.20 1.16 -41.86
C LYS A 243 -59.38 1.75 -40.45
N GLU A 244 -58.58 2.75 -40.11
CA GLU A 244 -58.74 3.68 -38.97
C GLU A 244 -59.11 5.06 -39.52
#